data_AF-A0A1Y2DE79-F1
#
_entry.id   AF-A0A1Y2DE79-F1
#
_cell.length_a   1.000
_cell.length_b   1.000
_cell.length_c   1.000
_cell.angle_alpha   90.00
_cell.angle_beta   90.00
_cell.angle_gamma   90.00
#
_symmetry.space_group_name_H-M   'P 1'
#
loop_
_entity.id
_entity.type
_entity.pdbx_description
1 polymer ?
#
loop_
_entity_poly.entity_id
_entity_poly.type
_entity_poly.pdbx_seq_one_letter_code
_entity_poly.pdbx_strand_id
1 'polypeptide(L)'
;MSVPVDVEGGLKEIKELESFLQFQSTLRYLKDGRYINNEVKTHNEPLNLLDRLDDISQSIRNGAYQNDFVIQLAIPNLFRSTGDFHLRFQPDVLEIFLFVRPESQLIFVPKDGVALPQLYLLSDLEASRNSHYFMPFPLKTINGRDASEYLD
;
A
#
# COMPACT_ATOMS: atom_id res chain seq x y z
N MET A 1 13.52 16.51 11.99
CA MET A 1 14.81 15.91 11.61
C MET A 1 14.52 15.07 10.37
N SER A 2 15.13 15.34 9.22
CA SER A 2 14.85 14.65 7.95
C SER A 2 16.10 13.91 7.49
N VAL A 3 15.94 12.71 6.91
CA VAL A 3 17.04 11.96 6.30
C VAL A 3 17.41 12.63 4.97
N PRO A 4 18.65 13.13 4.81
CA PRO A 4 19.08 13.74 3.54
C PRO A 4 18.98 12.74 2.39
N VAL A 5 18.57 13.19 1.20
CA VAL A 5 18.50 12.35 0.00
C VAL A 5 19.88 11.82 -0.36
N ASP A 6 20.01 10.49 -0.50
CA ASP A 6 21.16 9.85 -1.11
C ASP A 6 20.85 9.52 -2.57
N VAL A 7 21.22 10.43 -3.47
CA VAL A 7 20.97 10.27 -4.91
C VAL A 7 21.69 9.04 -5.47
N GLU A 8 22.94 8.81 -5.08
CA GLU A 8 23.72 7.69 -5.61
C GLU A 8 23.20 6.36 -5.09
N GLY A 9 22.94 6.29 -3.77
CA GLY A 9 22.37 5.12 -3.12
C GLY A 9 21.01 4.74 -3.68
N GLY A 10 20.07 5.69 -3.77
CA GLY A 10 18.73 5.45 -4.29
C GLY A 10 18.72 4.98 -5.75
N LEU A 11 19.58 5.54 -6.60
CA LEU A 11 19.71 5.09 -8.00
C LEU A 11 20.33 3.69 -8.11
N LYS A 12 21.30 3.37 -7.23
CA LYS A 12 21.90 2.05 -7.18
C LYS A 12 20.90 0.99 -6.73
N GLU A 13 20.12 1.29 -5.70
CA GLU A 13 19.07 0.41 -5.17
C GLU A 13 18.04 0.07 -6.26
N ILE A 14 17.51 1.09 -6.96
CA ILE A 14 16.54 0.86 -8.04
C ILE A 14 17.13 -0.02 -9.14
N LYS A 15 18.38 0.22 -9.55
CA LYS A 15 19.05 -0.60 -10.57
C LYS A 15 19.22 -2.07 -10.14
N GLU A 16 19.53 -2.30 -8.87
CA GLU A 16 19.65 -3.67 -8.32
C GLU A 16 18.27 -4.34 -8.26
N LEU A 17 17.22 -3.61 -7.86
CA LEU A 17 15.84 -4.09 -7.90
C LEU A 17 15.38 -4.43 -9.32
N GLU A 18 15.64 -3.57 -10.30
CA GLU A 18 15.33 -3.84 -11.71
C GLU A 18 15.99 -5.13 -12.21
N SER A 19 17.23 -5.37 -11.76
CA SER A 19 17.99 -6.59 -12.09
C SER A 19 17.35 -7.82 -11.46
N PHE A 20 16.91 -7.72 -10.20
CA PHE A 20 16.19 -8.80 -9.51
C PHE A 20 14.81 -9.07 -10.13
N LEU A 21 14.09 -8.01 -10.51
CA LEU A 21 12.76 -8.10 -11.10
C LEU A 21 12.75 -8.82 -12.46
N GLN A 22 13.90 -8.95 -13.15
CA GLN A 22 13.97 -9.75 -14.37
C GLN A 22 13.57 -11.22 -14.16
N PHE A 23 13.65 -11.73 -12.91
CA PHE A 23 13.22 -13.08 -12.56
C PHE A 23 11.71 -13.17 -12.23
N GLN A 24 10.99 -12.05 -12.21
CA GLN A 24 9.57 -12.01 -11.88
C GLN A 24 8.71 -12.39 -13.09
N SER A 25 8.14 -13.59 -13.05
CA SER A 25 7.38 -14.18 -14.15
C SER A 25 6.06 -13.44 -14.47
N THR A 26 5.54 -12.66 -13.51
CA THR A 26 4.27 -11.93 -13.66
C THR A 26 4.40 -10.58 -14.36
N LEU A 27 5.62 -10.09 -14.64
CA LEU A 27 5.85 -8.75 -15.22
C LEU A 27 5.06 -8.51 -16.52
N ARG A 28 5.03 -9.49 -17.42
CA ARG A 28 4.31 -9.36 -18.69
C ARG A 28 2.80 -9.27 -18.48
N TYR A 29 2.25 -10.09 -17.59
CA TYR A 29 0.83 -10.08 -17.28
C TYR A 29 0.40 -8.77 -16.64
N LEU A 30 1.22 -8.25 -15.73
CA LEU A 30 0.98 -6.97 -15.08
C LEU A 30 1.04 -5.82 -16.10
N LYS A 31 2.03 -5.83 -16.99
CA LYS A 31 2.16 -4.82 -18.05
C LYS A 31 0.98 -4.83 -19.02
N ASP A 32 0.54 -6.01 -19.45
CA ASP A 32 -0.52 -6.15 -20.45
C ASP A 32 -1.93 -6.03 -19.83
N GLY A 33 -2.06 -6.22 -18.51
CA GLY A 33 -3.33 -6.23 -17.77
C GLY A 33 -4.30 -7.34 -18.18
N ARG A 34 -3.77 -8.43 -18.75
CA ARG A 34 -4.55 -9.57 -19.26
C ARG A 34 -3.73 -10.85 -19.25
N TYR A 35 -4.41 -11.99 -19.29
CA TYR A 35 -3.76 -13.29 -19.42
C TYR A 35 -3.34 -13.54 -20.88
N ILE A 36 -2.17 -14.13 -21.10
CA ILE A 36 -1.61 -14.34 -22.46
C ILE A 36 -2.52 -15.21 -23.35
N ASN A 37 -3.32 -16.08 -22.74
CA ASN A 37 -4.22 -17.02 -23.41
C ASN A 37 -5.71 -16.68 -23.20
N ASN A 38 -6.05 -15.50 -22.67
CA ASN A 38 -7.43 -15.12 -22.41
C ASN A 38 -7.61 -13.59 -22.45
N GLU A 39 -8.62 -13.10 -23.19
CA GLU A 39 -8.95 -11.67 -23.28
C GLU A 39 -9.58 -11.09 -22.01
N VAL A 40 -9.84 -11.94 -20.99
CA VAL A 40 -10.26 -11.49 -19.67
C VAL A 40 -9.16 -10.62 -19.04
N LYS A 41 -9.54 -9.38 -18.72
CA LYS A 41 -8.71 -8.44 -17.97
C LYS A 41 -8.36 -9.00 -16.60
N THR A 42 -7.15 -8.73 -16.14
CA THR A 42 -6.79 -8.95 -14.73
C THR A 42 -7.56 -7.97 -13.84
N HIS A 43 -7.68 -8.30 -12.56
CA HIS A 43 -8.26 -7.38 -11.58
C HIS A 43 -7.40 -6.11 -11.40
N ASN A 44 -6.08 -6.24 -11.56
CA ASN A 44 -5.15 -5.13 -11.43
C ASN A 44 -5.11 -4.33 -12.74
N GLU A 45 -5.02 -3.00 -12.62
CA GLU A 45 -4.80 -2.12 -13.76
C GLU A 45 -3.45 -2.40 -14.43
N PRO A 46 -3.35 -2.27 -15.76
CA PRO A 46 -2.09 -2.46 -16.47
C PRO A 46 -0.98 -1.54 -15.93
N LEU A 47 0.16 -2.12 -15.57
CA LEU A 47 1.30 -1.41 -14.98
C LEU A 47 2.63 -2.00 -15.47
N ASN A 48 3.45 -1.19 -16.14
CA ASN A 48 4.82 -1.60 -16.44
C ASN A 48 5.73 -1.28 -15.25
N LEU A 49 5.98 -2.27 -14.39
CA LEU A 49 6.73 -2.07 -13.15
C LEU A 49 8.14 -1.51 -13.36
N LEU A 50 8.84 -1.95 -14.41
CA LEU A 50 10.21 -1.50 -14.69
C LEU A 50 10.23 -0.04 -15.13
N ASP A 51 9.31 0.37 -16.02
CA ASP A 51 9.22 1.77 -16.44
C ASP A 51 8.87 2.68 -15.24
N ARG A 52 8.00 2.20 -14.33
CA ARG A 52 7.62 2.96 -13.12
C ARG A 52 8.74 3.05 -12.09
N LEU A 53 9.68 2.10 -12.08
CA LEU A 53 10.91 2.22 -11.30
C LEU A 53 11.87 3.23 -11.93
N ASP A 54 11.97 3.27 -13.26
CA ASP A 54 12.76 4.30 -13.95
C ASP A 54 12.17 5.70 -13.71
N ASP A 55 10.85 5.86 -13.67
CA ASP A 55 10.20 7.13 -13.29
C ASP A 55 10.64 7.61 -11.89
N ILE A 56 10.77 6.69 -10.93
CA ILE A 56 11.30 7.00 -9.59
C ILE A 56 12.77 7.43 -9.72
N SER A 57 13.59 6.69 -10.45
CA SER A 57 15.00 7.06 -10.69
C SER A 57 15.15 8.44 -11.32
N GLN A 58 14.32 8.78 -12.31
CA GLN A 58 14.30 10.10 -12.94
C GLN A 58 13.87 11.18 -11.94
N SER A 59 12.87 10.90 -11.12
CA SER A 59 12.39 11.81 -10.07
C SER A 59 13.46 12.09 -9.00
N ILE A 60 14.27 11.09 -8.64
CA ILE A 60 15.44 11.27 -7.77
C ILE A 60 16.46 12.21 -8.42
N ARG A 61 16.84 11.95 -9.69
CA ARG A 61 17.80 12.79 -10.44
C ARG A 61 17.35 14.23 -10.56
N ASN A 62 16.05 14.45 -10.71
CA ASN A 62 15.45 15.77 -10.85
C ASN A 62 15.23 16.49 -9.51
N GLY A 63 15.58 15.87 -8.37
CA GLY A 63 15.40 16.46 -7.04
C GLY A 63 13.94 16.61 -6.62
N ALA A 64 13.04 15.77 -7.13
CA ALA A 64 11.61 15.84 -6.85
C ALA A 64 11.25 15.37 -5.42
N TYR A 65 12.14 14.61 -4.78
CA TYR A 65 11.93 14.08 -3.44
C TYR A 65 12.48 15.00 -2.36
N GLN A 66 11.67 15.23 -1.32
CA GLN A 66 12.02 16.13 -0.22
C GLN A 66 13.06 15.56 0.75
N ASN A 67 13.13 14.23 0.87
CA ASN A 67 14.04 13.50 1.76
C ASN A 67 14.06 12.01 1.35
N ASP A 68 15.06 11.29 1.86
CA ASP A 68 15.31 9.89 1.47
C ASP A 68 14.19 8.95 1.93
N PHE A 69 13.57 9.24 3.06
CA PHE A 69 12.43 8.47 3.56
C PHE A 69 11.24 8.46 2.57
N VAL A 70 11.02 9.55 1.83
CA VAL A 70 9.97 9.57 0.79
C VAL A 70 10.37 8.72 -0.42
N ILE A 71 11.65 8.65 -0.78
CA ILE A 71 12.16 7.75 -1.83
C ILE A 71 11.93 6.30 -1.42
N GLN A 72 12.38 5.96 -0.22
CA GLN A 72 12.26 4.61 0.35
C GLN A 72 10.79 4.20 0.54
N LEU A 73 9.85 5.13 0.74
CA LEU A 73 8.41 4.83 0.72
C LEU A 73 7.84 4.65 -0.70
N ALA A 74 8.40 5.29 -1.73
CA ALA A 74 7.84 5.25 -3.08
C ALA A 74 7.93 3.85 -3.70
N ILE A 75 9.04 3.14 -3.49
CA ILE A 75 9.29 1.79 -4.03
C ILE A 75 8.30 0.74 -3.50
N PRO A 76 8.12 0.53 -2.18
CA PRO A 76 7.15 -0.44 -1.67
C PRO A 76 5.70 -0.07 -2.01
N ASN A 77 5.38 1.23 -2.13
CA ASN A 77 4.05 1.67 -2.59
C ASN A 77 3.82 1.27 -4.06
N LEU A 78 4.82 1.43 -4.92
CA LEU A 78 4.78 0.94 -6.30
C LEU A 78 4.60 -0.58 -6.34
N PHE A 79 5.35 -1.33 -5.51
CA PHE A 79 5.23 -2.80 -5.49
C PHE A 79 3.84 -3.24 -5.03
N ARG A 80 3.26 -2.58 -4.02
CA ARG A 80 1.90 -2.86 -3.56
C ARG A 80 0.84 -2.57 -4.62
N SER A 81 1.05 -1.53 -5.43
CA SER A 81 0.14 -1.19 -6.54
C SER A 81 0.04 -2.28 -7.62
N THR A 82 0.98 -3.22 -7.64
CA THR A 82 0.92 -4.38 -8.55
C THR A 82 -0.15 -5.39 -8.17
N GLY A 83 -0.68 -5.35 -6.95
CA GLY A 83 -1.60 -6.36 -6.41
C GLY A 83 -0.98 -7.75 -6.22
N ASP A 84 0.35 -7.88 -6.31
CA ASP A 84 1.07 -9.14 -6.12
C ASP A 84 1.56 -9.25 -4.66
N PHE A 85 0.87 -10.06 -3.86
CA PHE A 85 1.18 -10.25 -2.44
C PHE A 85 2.53 -10.96 -2.18
N HIS A 86 3.15 -11.56 -3.21
CA HIS A 86 4.47 -12.17 -3.13
C HIS A 86 5.60 -11.23 -3.56
N LEU A 87 5.26 -10.16 -4.29
CA LEU A 87 6.22 -9.14 -4.71
C LEU A 87 6.30 -8.01 -3.68
N ARG A 88 7.29 -8.09 -2.79
CA ARG A 88 7.47 -7.11 -1.70
C ARG A 88 8.91 -6.66 -1.62
N PHE A 89 9.09 -5.38 -1.35
CA PHE A 89 10.35 -4.77 -0.98
C PHE A 89 10.16 -4.09 0.37
N GLN A 90 11.11 -4.29 1.30
CA GLN A 90 11.06 -3.74 2.63
C GLN A 90 12.31 -2.87 2.84
N PRO A 91 12.18 -1.54 2.75
CA PRO A 91 13.26 -0.60 3.02
C PRO A 91 13.75 -0.66 4.46
N ASP A 92 15.04 -0.48 4.66
CA ASP A 92 15.69 -0.44 5.97
C ASP A 92 15.18 0.73 6.84
N VAL A 93 15.00 1.92 6.25
CA VAL A 93 14.55 3.13 6.97
C VAL A 93 13.14 2.99 7.55
N LEU A 94 12.34 2.06 7.01
CA LEU A 94 10.99 1.77 7.50
C LEU A 94 10.94 0.74 8.62
N GLU A 95 12.05 0.06 8.93
CA GLU A 95 12.10 -0.97 9.96
C GLU A 95 12.55 -0.45 11.33
N ILE A 96 13.20 0.71 11.38
CA ILE A 96 13.77 1.26 12.63
C ILE A 96 12.66 1.65 13.62
N PHE A 97 11.52 2.14 13.11
CA PHE A 97 10.40 2.58 13.92
C PHE A 97 9.12 1.86 13.50
N LEU A 98 8.47 1.23 14.47
CA LEU A 98 7.13 0.69 14.30
C LEU A 98 6.09 1.75 14.68
N PHE A 99 5.38 2.28 13.69
CA PHE A 99 4.23 3.14 13.92
C PHE A 99 2.97 2.29 14.03
N VAL A 100 2.53 2.03 15.26
CA VAL A 100 1.24 1.40 15.53
C VAL A 100 0.24 2.40 16.08
N ARG A 101 -1.03 2.19 15.77
CA ARG A 101 -2.14 2.69 16.57
C ARG A 101 -2.73 1.52 17.35
N PRO A 102 -2.37 1.34 18.63
CA PRO A 102 -3.00 0.33 19.48
C PRO A 102 -4.51 0.52 19.46
N GLU A 103 -5.26 -0.58 19.52
CA GLU A 103 -6.73 -0.58 19.59
C GLU A 103 -7.47 -0.01 18.36
N SER A 104 -6.76 0.32 17.26
CA SER A 104 -7.40 0.78 16.02
C SER A 104 -7.71 -0.34 15.03
N GLN A 105 -7.92 -1.57 15.52
CA GLN A 105 -8.31 -2.68 14.65
C GLN A 105 -9.73 -2.43 14.13
N LEU A 106 -9.88 -2.48 12.82
CA LEU A 106 -11.13 -2.21 12.13
C LEU A 106 -11.83 -3.52 11.80
N ILE A 107 -13.13 -3.59 12.10
CA ILE A 107 -13.99 -4.71 11.71
C ILE A 107 -15.12 -4.20 10.81
N PHE A 108 -15.33 -4.92 9.72
CA PHE A 108 -16.49 -4.78 8.86
C PHE A 108 -17.62 -5.67 9.39
N VAL A 109 -18.72 -5.05 9.81
CA VAL A 109 -19.92 -5.76 10.27
C VAL A 109 -20.99 -5.63 9.19
N PRO A 110 -21.39 -6.73 8.52
CA PRO A 110 -22.47 -6.69 7.54
C PRO A 110 -23.80 -6.45 8.26
N LYS A 111 -24.65 -5.59 7.68
CA LYS A 111 -26.00 -5.35 8.22
C LYS A 111 -27.00 -6.41 7.75
N ASP A 112 -26.98 -6.73 6.45
CA ASP A 112 -27.96 -7.60 5.79
C ASP A 112 -27.36 -8.43 4.64
N GLY A 113 -26.02 -8.46 4.52
CA GLY A 113 -25.31 -9.20 3.47
C GLY A 113 -25.41 -8.60 2.07
N VAL A 114 -26.12 -7.48 1.89
CA VAL A 114 -26.31 -6.79 0.60
C VAL A 114 -25.81 -5.35 0.67
N ALA A 115 -26.08 -4.65 1.77
CA ALA A 115 -25.60 -3.30 2.02
C ALA A 115 -24.08 -3.29 2.30
N LEU A 116 -23.44 -2.14 2.02
CA LEU A 116 -22.06 -1.91 2.39
C LEU A 116 -21.86 -2.20 3.90
N PRO A 117 -20.86 -3.01 4.28
CA PRO A 117 -20.62 -3.31 5.67
C PRO A 117 -20.30 -2.04 6.46
N GLN A 118 -20.79 -1.97 7.69
CA GLN A 118 -20.46 -0.88 8.60
C GLN A 118 -19.10 -1.14 9.25
N LEU A 119 -18.27 -0.11 9.32
CA LEU A 119 -16.95 -0.19 9.92
C LEU A 119 -17.02 0.13 11.42
N TYR A 120 -16.40 -0.67 12.27
CA TYR A 120 -16.31 -0.44 13.71
C TYR A 120 -14.87 -0.60 14.20
N LEU A 121 -14.56 0.02 15.34
CA LEU A 121 -13.37 -0.36 16.11
C LEU A 121 -13.67 -1.68 16.83
N LEU A 122 -12.73 -2.63 16.76
CA LEU A 122 -12.84 -3.89 17.50
C LEU A 122 -12.97 -3.62 19.01
N SER A 123 -12.23 -2.65 19.53
CA SER A 123 -12.27 -2.28 20.95
C SER A 123 -13.66 -1.83 21.40
N ASP A 124 -14.40 -1.10 20.57
CA ASP A 124 -15.78 -0.70 20.86
C ASP A 124 -16.72 -1.92 20.90
N LEU A 125 -16.56 -2.85 19.95
CA LEU A 125 -17.33 -4.09 19.94
C LEU A 125 -17.03 -4.93 21.20
N GLU A 126 -15.76 -5.06 21.59
CA GLU A 126 -15.35 -5.78 22.79
C GLU A 126 -15.86 -5.10 24.08
N ALA A 127 -15.81 -3.78 24.17
CA ALA A 127 -16.34 -3.03 25.29
C ALA A 127 -17.86 -3.23 25.46
N SER A 128 -18.60 -3.28 24.34
CA SER A 128 -20.05 -3.52 24.35
C SER A 128 -20.43 -4.92 24.85
N ARG A 129 -19.55 -5.91 24.67
CA ARG A 129 -19.76 -7.26 25.22
C ARG A 129 -19.63 -7.31 26.73
N ASN A 130 -18.84 -6.41 27.31
CA ASN A 130 -18.54 -6.36 28.74
C ASN A 130 -19.38 -5.32 29.52
N SER A 131 -20.18 -4.50 28.82
CA SER A 131 -21.01 -3.46 29.43
C SER A 131 -22.33 -3.31 28.71
N HIS A 132 -23.44 -3.47 29.44
CA HIS A 132 -24.78 -3.24 28.92
C HIS A 132 -25.12 -1.75 28.66
N TYR A 133 -24.25 -0.83 29.07
CA TYR A 133 -24.45 0.61 28.93
C TYR A 133 -23.68 1.24 27.78
N PHE A 134 -22.80 0.47 27.12
CA PHE A 134 -22.02 0.95 25.99
C PHE A 134 -22.56 0.35 24.68
N MET A 135 -23.04 1.22 23.78
CA MET A 135 -23.47 0.84 22.44
C MET A 135 -22.43 1.33 21.43
N PRO A 136 -21.82 0.44 20.64
CA PRO A 136 -20.81 0.81 19.66
C PRO A 136 -21.47 1.50 18.47
N PHE A 137 -20.78 2.48 17.90
CA PHE A 137 -21.24 3.20 16.70
C PHE A 137 -20.30 2.97 15.53
N PRO A 138 -20.82 2.93 14.29
CA PRO A 138 -19.97 2.86 13.12
C PRO A 138 -19.01 4.05 13.04
N LEU A 139 -17.78 3.77 12.63
CA LEU A 139 -16.81 4.78 12.20
C LEU A 139 -17.34 5.52 10.98
N LYS A 140 -17.42 6.84 11.11
CA LYS A 140 -17.88 7.72 10.01
C LYS A 140 -16.72 8.22 9.16
N THR A 141 -15.60 8.59 9.77
CA THR A 141 -14.49 9.23 9.07
C THR A 141 -13.13 8.76 9.52
N ILE A 142 -12.19 8.63 8.59
CA ILE A 142 -10.76 8.47 8.84
C ILE A 142 -10.05 9.67 8.23
N ASN A 143 -9.27 10.39 9.03
CA ASN A 143 -8.55 11.61 8.62
C ASN A 143 -9.47 12.66 7.93
N GLY A 144 -10.72 12.78 8.38
CA GLY A 144 -11.70 13.74 7.84
C GLY A 144 -12.38 13.32 6.53
N ARG A 145 -12.03 12.17 5.95
CA ARG A 145 -12.72 11.56 4.80
C ARG A 145 -13.69 10.49 5.29
N ASP A 146 -14.77 10.23 4.55
CA ASP A 146 -15.65 9.08 4.81
C ASP A 146 -14.83 7.79 4.99
N ALA A 147 -15.19 7.00 5.99
CA ALA A 147 -14.37 5.85 6.40
C ALA A 147 -14.34 4.73 5.36
N SER A 148 -15.44 4.49 4.63
CA SER A 148 -15.48 3.51 3.54
C SER A 148 -14.64 4.00 2.37
N GLU A 149 -14.85 5.26 1.95
CA GLU A 149 -14.08 5.85 0.86
C GLU A 149 -12.58 5.99 1.15
N TYR A 150 -12.19 6.08 2.43
CA TYR A 150 -10.78 6.14 2.83
C TYR A 150 -10.07 4.78 2.65
N LEU A 151 -10.80 3.67 2.75
CA LEU A 151 -10.26 2.32 2.68
C LEU A 151 -10.33 1.69 1.29
N ASP A 152 -11.15 2.25 0.40
CA ASP A 152 -11.19 1.96 -1.04
C ASP A 152 -10.00 2.59 -1.79
#